data_AF-A0A177D365-F1
#
_entry.id   AF-A0A177D365-F1
#
_cell.length_a   1.000
_cell.length_b   1.000
_cell.length_c   1.000
_cell.angle_alpha   90.00
_cell.angle_beta   90.00
_cell.angle_gamma   90.00
#
_symmetry.space_group_name_H-M   'P 1'
#
loop_
_entity.id
_entity.type
_entity.pdbx_description
1 polymer ?
#
loop_
_entity_poly.entity_id
_entity_poly.type
_entity_poly.pdbx_seq_one_letter_code
_entity_poly.pdbx_strand_id
1 'polypeptide(L)'
;LLGKRSPKAVRIALDKLPTGTDAYDSAYDSAIERIEGQMGEQTELAKQALAFLTCSQRTFSTLELQEAMGVEVGELELDPDNYPDIEDILASCLGLVTIDDDGDIIRLVHYTTQEYLERTLDRWFPGAEAMIADVCITYL
;
A
#
# COMPACT_ATOMS: atom_id res chain seq x y z
N LEU A 1 18.81 7.38 -16.58
CA LEU A 1 19.43 8.29 -17.58
C LEU A 1 20.81 8.83 -17.17
N LEU A 2 21.20 8.73 -15.90
CA LEU A 2 22.54 9.07 -15.43
C LEU A 2 23.62 8.33 -16.23
N GLY A 3 24.61 9.07 -16.73
CA GLY A 3 25.79 8.54 -17.41
C GLY A 3 25.75 8.46 -18.94
N LYS A 4 24.63 8.78 -19.62
CA LYS A 4 24.62 8.86 -21.10
C LYS A 4 25.18 10.20 -21.57
N ARG A 5 26.17 10.18 -22.47
CA ARG A 5 26.94 11.37 -22.89
C ARG A 5 26.51 11.98 -24.23
N SER A 6 25.44 11.47 -24.88
CA SER A 6 24.95 12.04 -26.14
C SER A 6 23.43 11.88 -26.34
N PRO A 7 22.77 12.77 -27.09
CA PRO A 7 21.34 12.68 -27.38
C PRO A 7 20.93 11.37 -28.09
N LYS A 8 21.80 10.81 -28.93
CA LYS A 8 21.56 9.51 -29.59
C LYS A 8 21.59 8.36 -28.59
N ALA A 9 22.54 8.37 -27.65
CA ALA A 9 22.64 7.36 -26.60
C ALA A 9 21.46 7.42 -25.62
N VAL A 10 20.91 8.62 -25.40
CA VAL A 10 19.66 8.80 -24.64
C VAL A 10 18.48 8.17 -25.38
N ARG A 11 18.28 8.48 -26.67
CA ARG A 11 17.20 7.89 -27.49
C ARG A 11 17.22 6.36 -27.50
N ILE A 12 18.38 5.76 -27.76
CA ILE A 12 18.54 4.29 -27.74
C ILE A 12 18.23 3.69 -26.35
N ALA A 13 18.52 4.41 -25.27
CA ALA A 13 18.20 3.95 -23.93
C ALA A 13 16.70 4.05 -23.64
N LEU A 14 16.04 5.10 -24.14
CA LEU A 14 14.58 5.27 -24.02
C LEU A 14 13.83 4.17 -24.77
N ASP A 15 14.29 3.78 -25.97
CA ASP A 15 13.70 2.69 -26.76
C ASP A 15 13.81 1.30 -26.08
N LYS A 16 14.66 1.18 -25.06
CA LYS A 16 14.86 -0.04 -24.28
C LYS A 16 14.15 -0.01 -22.93
N LEU A 17 13.45 1.08 -22.61
CA LEU A 17 12.67 1.12 -21.39
C LEU A 17 11.52 0.11 -21.52
N PRO A 18 11.23 -0.65 -20.46
CA PRO A 18 10.05 -1.48 -20.42
C PRO A 18 8.81 -0.65 -20.76
N THR A 19 7.93 -1.19 -21.59
CA THR A 19 6.65 -0.56 -21.96
C THR A 19 5.50 -1.49 -21.58
N GLY A 20 4.33 -0.90 -21.31
CA GLY A 20 3.15 -1.63 -20.85
C GLY A 20 3.01 -1.66 -19.33
N THR A 21 1.99 -2.35 -18.84
CA THR A 21 1.64 -2.49 -17.41
C THR A 21 2.75 -3.16 -16.62
N ASP A 22 3.42 -4.14 -17.24
CA ASP A 22 4.44 -4.96 -16.58
C ASP A 22 5.81 -4.25 -16.50
N ALA A 23 5.91 -3.05 -17.08
CA ALA A 23 7.11 -2.24 -17.08
C ALA A 23 7.59 -1.87 -15.67
N TYR A 24 6.64 -1.75 -14.74
CA TYR A 24 6.87 -1.33 -13.36
C TYR A 24 6.82 -2.49 -12.37
N ASP A 25 6.35 -3.67 -12.79
CA ASP A 25 6.14 -4.82 -11.90
C ASP A 25 7.40 -5.19 -11.14
N SER A 26 8.55 -5.26 -11.82
CA SER A 26 9.81 -5.57 -11.13
C SER A 26 10.18 -4.54 -10.04
N ALA A 27 9.82 -3.27 -10.23
CA ALA A 27 10.08 -2.22 -9.25
C ALA A 27 9.11 -2.33 -8.06
N TYR A 28 7.84 -2.66 -8.32
CA TYR A 28 6.86 -2.89 -7.27
C TYR A 28 7.08 -4.21 -6.51
N ASP A 29 7.41 -5.30 -7.19
CA ASP A 29 7.85 -6.57 -6.58
C ASP A 29 9.02 -6.27 -5.62
N SER A 30 10.05 -5.55 -6.08
CA SER A 30 11.18 -5.16 -5.24
C SER A 30 10.78 -4.28 -4.05
N ALA A 31 9.75 -3.43 -4.20
CA ALA A 31 9.25 -2.57 -3.14
C ALA A 31 8.48 -3.36 -2.08
N ILE A 32 7.63 -4.31 -2.49
CA ILE A 32 6.90 -5.20 -1.59
C ILE A 32 7.87 -6.17 -0.89
N GLU A 33 8.85 -6.75 -1.60
CA GLU A 33 9.89 -7.60 -1.00
C GLU A 33 10.70 -6.84 0.06
N ARG A 34 10.96 -5.55 -0.15
CA ARG A 34 11.58 -4.68 0.87
C ARG A 34 10.69 -4.50 2.10
N ILE A 35 9.38 -4.40 1.92
CA ILE A 35 8.41 -4.31 3.03
C ILE A 35 8.36 -5.63 3.81
N GLU A 36 8.39 -6.76 3.11
CA GLU A 36 8.44 -8.11 3.70
C GLU A 36 9.75 -8.38 4.44
N GLY A 37 10.84 -7.70 4.06
CA GLY A 37 12.13 -7.77 4.76
C GLY A 37 12.21 -6.96 6.06
N GLN A 38 11.16 -6.25 6.46
CA GLN A 38 11.11 -5.51 7.73
C GLN A 38 10.94 -6.47 8.93
N MET A 39 11.01 -5.94 10.16
CA MET A 39 10.74 -6.73 11.37
C MET A 39 9.23 -6.94 11.54
N GLY A 40 8.83 -8.13 12.01
CA GLY A 40 7.45 -8.65 12.02
C GLY A 40 6.33 -7.62 12.09
N GLU A 41 6.23 -6.86 13.19
CA GLU A 41 5.15 -5.89 13.40
C GLU A 41 5.08 -4.80 12.31
N GLN A 42 6.21 -4.32 11.79
CA GLN A 42 6.24 -3.34 10.71
C GLN A 42 5.79 -3.94 9.38
N THR A 43 6.15 -5.21 9.11
CA THR A 43 5.67 -5.92 7.92
C THR A 43 4.16 -6.11 7.98
N GLU A 44 3.63 -6.55 9.12
CA GLU A 44 2.19 -6.75 9.29
C GLU A 44 1.42 -5.42 9.17
N LEU A 45 1.93 -4.36 9.81
CA LEU A 45 1.33 -3.02 9.74
C LEU A 45 1.22 -2.53 8.28
N ALA A 46 2.33 -2.62 7.53
CA ALA A 46 2.36 -2.22 6.14
C ALA A 46 1.44 -3.09 5.27
N LYS A 47 1.42 -4.41 5.48
CA LYS A 47 0.57 -5.32 4.70
C LYS A 47 -0.91 -5.07 4.93
N GLN A 48 -1.32 -4.85 6.17
CA GLN A 48 -2.71 -4.50 6.48
C GLN A 48 -3.12 -3.18 5.83
N ALA A 49 -2.29 -2.12 5.97
CA ALA A 49 -2.57 -0.83 5.36
C ALA A 49 -2.70 -0.92 3.83
N LEU A 50 -1.76 -1.60 3.17
CA LEU A 50 -1.80 -1.81 1.72
C LEU A 50 -3.03 -2.63 1.30
N ALA A 51 -3.42 -3.65 2.06
CA ALA A 51 -4.61 -4.44 1.78
C ALA A 51 -5.89 -3.62 1.85
N PHE A 52 -6.10 -2.85 2.94
CA PHE A 52 -7.25 -1.96 3.08
C PHE A 52 -7.34 -0.95 1.93
N LEU A 53 -6.24 -0.25 1.64
CA LEU A 53 -6.19 0.76 0.59
C LEU A 53 -6.44 0.16 -0.80
N THR A 54 -5.94 -1.05 -1.06
CA THR A 54 -6.12 -1.72 -2.35
C THR A 54 -7.56 -2.21 -2.54
N CYS A 55 -8.16 -2.81 -1.50
CA CYS A 55 -9.51 -3.40 -1.60
C CYS A 55 -10.64 -2.36 -1.49
N SER A 56 -10.34 -1.14 -1.06
CA SER A 56 -11.36 -0.10 -0.92
C SER A 56 -11.80 0.50 -2.25
N GLN A 57 -13.13 0.59 -2.44
CA GLN A 57 -13.71 1.26 -3.61
C GLN A 57 -13.75 2.79 -3.48
N ARG A 58 -13.59 3.31 -2.26
CA ARG A 58 -13.56 4.73 -1.95
C ARG A 58 -12.24 5.07 -1.26
N THR A 59 -11.87 6.34 -1.29
CA THR A 59 -10.76 6.85 -0.50
C THR A 59 -11.06 6.74 1.01
N PHE A 60 -10.01 6.48 1.77
CA PHE A 60 -10.01 6.52 3.23
C PHE A 60 -9.57 7.88 3.74
N SER A 61 -10.18 8.36 4.81
CA SER A 61 -9.49 9.32 5.67
C SER A 61 -8.39 8.62 6.49
N THR A 62 -7.44 9.39 7.00
CA THR A 62 -6.40 8.89 7.91
C THR A 62 -7.02 8.19 9.12
N LEU A 63 -8.00 8.82 9.74
CA LEU A 63 -8.73 8.28 10.89
C LEU A 63 -9.48 6.98 10.54
N GLU A 64 -10.19 6.94 9.41
CA GLU A 64 -10.94 5.74 9.03
C GLU A 64 -10.03 4.53 8.83
N LEU A 65 -8.83 4.73 8.28
CA LEU A 65 -7.85 3.64 8.14
C LEU A 65 -7.32 3.19 9.51
N GLN A 66 -7.00 4.13 10.40
CA GLN A 66 -6.54 3.81 11.76
C GLN A 66 -7.61 3.04 12.55
N GLU A 67 -8.85 3.49 12.49
CA GLU A 67 -10.00 2.82 13.11
C GLU A 67 -10.16 1.39 12.57
N ALA A 68 -10.16 1.22 11.24
CA ALA A 68 -10.32 -0.09 10.61
C ALA A 68 -9.19 -1.07 10.98
N MET A 69 -7.96 -0.58 11.09
CA MET A 69 -6.80 -1.39 11.47
C MET A 69 -6.75 -1.67 12.99
N GLY A 70 -7.42 -0.87 13.80
CA GLY A 70 -7.53 -1.05 15.25
C GLY A 70 -8.73 -1.90 15.69
N VAL A 71 -9.53 -2.44 14.77
CA VAL A 71 -10.66 -3.30 15.12
C VAL A 71 -10.21 -4.63 15.70
N GLU A 72 -10.74 -4.95 16.88
CA GLU A 72 -10.59 -6.25 17.51
C GLU A 72 -11.83 -7.10 17.22
N VAL A 73 -11.67 -8.11 16.34
CA VAL A 73 -12.78 -8.97 15.93
C VAL A 73 -13.35 -9.72 17.14
N GLY A 74 -14.63 -9.49 17.42
CA GLY A 74 -15.36 -10.10 18.53
C GLY A 74 -15.60 -9.18 19.72
N GLU A 75 -14.97 -8.01 19.75
CA GLU A 75 -15.25 -6.96 20.74
C GLU A 75 -16.44 -6.09 20.31
N LEU A 76 -17.15 -5.54 21.30
CA LEU A 76 -18.38 -4.76 21.06
C LEU A 76 -18.12 -3.25 20.90
N GLU A 77 -16.97 -2.78 21.35
CA GLU A 77 -16.61 -1.37 21.35
C GLU A 77 -15.23 -1.20 20.70
N LEU A 78 -15.04 -0.09 19.99
CA LEU A 78 -13.73 0.27 19.45
C LEU A 78 -12.85 0.81 20.57
N ASP A 79 -11.62 0.33 20.64
CA ASP A 79 -10.60 0.85 21.56
C ASP A 79 -9.61 1.75 20.78
N PRO A 80 -9.66 3.09 20.97
CA PRO A 80 -8.72 4.01 20.36
C PRO A 80 -7.25 3.75 20.74
N ASP A 81 -6.99 3.08 21.86
CA ASP A 81 -5.63 2.71 22.28
C ASP A 81 -5.05 1.58 21.40
N ASN A 82 -5.89 0.88 20.62
CA ASN A 82 -5.47 -0.11 19.64
C ASN A 82 -5.24 0.47 18.23
N TYR A 83 -5.45 1.77 18.04
CA TYR A 83 -5.28 2.39 16.73
C TYR A 83 -3.79 2.58 16.43
N PRO A 84 -3.28 2.08 15.29
CA PRO A 84 -1.89 2.30 14.91
C PRO A 84 -1.61 3.78 14.64
N ASP A 85 -0.41 4.24 14.98
CA ASP A 85 0.02 5.60 14.66
C ASP A 85 0.15 5.80 13.15
N ILE A 86 -0.32 6.95 12.66
CA ILE A 86 -0.34 7.25 11.22
C ILE A 86 1.08 7.40 10.64
N GLU A 87 2.02 7.94 11.41
CA GLU A 87 3.42 8.06 10.99
C GLU A 87 4.08 6.68 10.88
N ASP A 88 3.74 5.75 11.77
CA ASP A 88 4.21 4.36 11.71
C ASP A 88 3.62 3.61 10.51
N ILE A 89 2.33 3.82 10.18
CA ILE A 89 1.72 3.30 8.95
C ILE A 89 2.49 3.79 7.72
N LEU A 90 2.75 5.11 7.62
CA LEU A 90 3.47 5.67 6.48
C LEU A 90 4.92 5.17 6.38
N ALA A 91 5.61 5.12 7.52
CA ALA A 91 6.99 4.66 7.59
C ALA A 91 7.12 3.19 7.16
N SER A 92 6.23 2.32 7.66
CA SER A 92 6.23 0.89 7.34
C SER A 92 5.92 0.59 5.86
N CYS A 93 5.15 1.46 5.20
CA CYS A 93 4.80 1.32 3.78
C CYS A 93 5.91 1.76 2.80
N LEU A 94 7.03 2.27 3.32
CA LEU A 94 8.24 2.61 2.54
C LEU A 94 7.99 3.44 1.26
N GLY A 95 7.05 4.38 1.33
CA GLY A 95 6.72 5.31 0.24
C GLY A 95 5.71 4.79 -0.79
N LEU A 96 5.07 3.64 -0.55
CA LEU A 96 3.94 3.19 -1.36
C LEU A 96 2.61 3.86 -0.97
N VAL A 97 2.56 4.47 0.21
CA VAL A 97 1.40 5.18 0.76
C VAL A 97 1.76 6.64 0.99
N THR A 98 0.80 7.54 0.79
CA THR A 98 0.92 8.98 1.02
C THR A 98 -0.38 9.54 1.58
N ILE A 99 -0.29 10.67 2.28
CA ILE A 99 -1.42 11.52 2.62
C ILE A 99 -1.48 12.69 1.63
N ASP A 100 -2.65 13.24 1.40
CA ASP A 100 -2.81 14.47 0.62
C ASP A 100 -2.33 15.74 1.32
N ASP A 101 -2.24 16.82 0.55
CA ASP A 101 -1.74 18.11 1.04
C ASP A 101 -2.66 18.71 2.12
N ASP A 102 -3.95 18.34 2.11
CA ASP A 102 -4.94 18.75 3.11
C ASP A 102 -4.86 17.89 4.40
N GLY A 103 -4.09 16.80 4.38
CA GLY A 103 -3.75 15.96 5.55
C GLY A 103 -4.80 14.92 5.92
N ASP A 104 -5.90 14.83 5.18
CA ASP A 104 -7.09 14.08 5.61
C ASP A 104 -7.22 12.76 4.86
N ILE A 105 -6.75 12.68 3.60
CA ILE A 105 -6.94 11.51 2.75
C ILE A 105 -5.64 10.70 2.63
N ILE A 106 -5.69 9.45 3.07
CA ILE A 106 -4.62 8.46 2.87
C ILE A 106 -4.88 7.61 1.63
N ARG A 107 -3.84 7.38 0.82
CA ARG A 107 -3.94 6.64 -0.44
C ARG A 107 -2.61 6.03 -0.87
N LEU A 108 -2.68 5.11 -1.82
CA LEU A 108 -1.49 4.67 -2.55
C LEU A 108 -0.87 5.84 -3.32
N VAL A 109 0.46 5.84 -3.41
CA VAL A 109 1.27 6.94 -3.97
C VAL A 109 0.97 7.25 -5.43
N HIS A 110 0.49 6.27 -6.21
CA HIS A 110 0.20 6.43 -7.63
C HIS A 110 -0.81 5.40 -8.13
N TYR A 111 -1.53 5.72 -9.22
CA TYR A 111 -2.54 4.82 -9.80
C TYR A 111 -1.95 3.49 -10.30
N THR A 112 -0.70 3.49 -10.77
CA THR A 112 0.00 2.26 -11.18
C THR A 112 0.32 1.36 -9.99
N THR A 113 0.43 1.92 -8.78
CA THR A 113 0.58 1.13 -7.55
C THR A 113 -0.74 0.40 -7.27
N GLN A 114 -1.88 1.09 -7.40
CA GLN A 114 -3.21 0.47 -7.27
C GLN A 114 -3.39 -0.67 -8.28
N GLU A 115 -3.18 -0.42 -9.58
CA GLU A 115 -3.32 -1.42 -10.64
C GLU A 115 -2.43 -2.65 -10.38
N TYR A 116 -1.18 -2.43 -9.95
CA TYR A 116 -0.26 -3.51 -9.62
C TYR A 116 -0.77 -4.34 -8.43
N LEU A 117 -1.17 -3.70 -7.32
CA LEU A 117 -1.61 -4.39 -6.11
C LEU A 117 -2.95 -5.10 -6.31
N GLU A 118 -3.89 -4.54 -7.07
CA GLU A 118 -5.15 -5.20 -7.44
C GLU A 118 -4.89 -6.52 -8.18
N ARG A 119 -3.97 -6.52 -9.15
CA ARG A 119 -3.61 -7.73 -9.91
C ARG A 119 -2.85 -8.76 -9.08
N THR A 120 -2.15 -8.32 -8.03
CA THR A 120 -1.26 -9.16 -7.22
C THR A 120 -1.77 -9.37 -5.80
N LEU A 121 -3.03 -9.01 -5.52
CA LEU A 121 -3.63 -9.02 -4.19
C LEU A 121 -3.51 -10.39 -3.53
N ASP A 122 -3.94 -11.44 -4.23
CA ASP A 122 -3.88 -12.82 -3.73
C ASP A 122 -2.45 -13.33 -3.48
N ARG A 123 -1.46 -12.78 -4.19
CA ARG A 123 -0.04 -13.13 -4.03
C ARG A 123 0.53 -12.49 -2.77
N TRP A 124 0.29 -11.20 -2.57
CA TRP A 124 0.96 -10.42 -1.52
C TRP A 124 0.18 -10.35 -0.21
N PHE A 125 -1.15 -10.39 -0.29
CA PHE A 125 -2.10 -10.24 0.81
C PHE A 125 -3.15 -11.36 0.78
N PRO A 126 -2.74 -12.64 0.86
CA PRO A 126 -3.69 -13.75 0.84
C PRO A 126 -4.68 -13.62 2.00
N GLY A 127 -5.98 -13.64 1.69
CA GLY A 127 -7.06 -13.50 2.68
C GLY A 127 -7.43 -12.05 3.04
N ALA A 128 -6.89 -11.05 2.34
CA ALA A 128 -7.23 -9.64 2.55
C ALA A 128 -8.74 -9.38 2.55
N GLU A 129 -9.47 -9.92 1.56
CA GLU A 129 -10.93 -9.74 1.48
C GLU A 129 -11.66 -10.31 2.70
N ALA A 130 -11.21 -11.46 3.21
CA ALA A 130 -11.82 -12.09 4.39
C ALA A 130 -11.53 -11.26 5.66
N MET A 131 -10.29 -10.82 5.84
CA MET A 131 -9.90 -9.94 6.96
C MET A 131 -10.72 -8.64 6.96
N ILE A 132 -10.84 -7.99 5.80
CA ILE A 132 -11.62 -6.75 5.67
C ILE A 132 -13.11 -7.01 5.94
N ALA A 133 -13.66 -8.14 5.46
CA ALA A 133 -15.04 -8.51 5.73
C ALA A 133 -15.30 -8.71 7.24
N ASP A 134 -14.40 -9.38 7.96
CA ASP A 134 -14.53 -9.57 9.41
C ASP A 134 -14.50 -8.23 10.16
N VAL A 135 -13.62 -7.31 9.76
CA VAL A 135 -13.56 -5.95 10.30
C VAL A 135 -14.87 -5.21 10.02
N CYS A 136 -15.35 -5.21 8.78
CA CYS A 136 -16.61 -4.54 8.43
C CYS A 136 -17.82 -5.14 9.17
N ILE A 137 -17.87 -6.45 9.39
CA ILE A 137 -18.96 -7.10 10.14
C ILE A 137 -18.92 -6.73 11.61
N THR A 138 -17.73 -6.51 12.18
CA THR A 138 -17.59 -6.10 13.60
C THR A 138 -18.23 -4.71 13.85
N TYR A 139 -18.33 -3.87 12.83
CA TYR A 139 -19.04 -2.57 12.92
C TYR A 139 -20.58 -2.66 12.84
N LEU A 140 -21.15 -3.81 12.48
CA LEU A 140 -22.58 -4.00 12.23
C LEU A 140 -23.31 -4.65 13.42
#